data_AF-A0A923EF17-F1
#
_entry.id   AF-A0A923EF17-F1
#
_cell.length_a   1.000
_cell.length_b   1.000
_cell.length_c   1.000
_cell.angle_alpha   90.00
_cell.angle_beta   90.00
_cell.angle_gamma   90.00
#
_symmetry.space_group_name_H-M   'P 1'
#
loop_
_entity.id
_entity.type
_entity.pdbx_description
1 polymer ?
#
loop_
_entity_poly.entity_id
_entity_poly.type
_entity_poly.pdbx_seq_one_letter_code
_entity_poly.pdbx_strand_id
1 'polypeptide(L)'
;MEDTDHSPFVMEPAPLKLDATGNGFPDRYAVKGVGTDRVLTCLEAPNLQVIIKAGLTVTASAARKAPPGTIYLDGVAQTEPFLDHEKKVYNLDHHEGCVRTFTLATCEQALIMCVKGLDLRDREWKIFANEPDLDTILAIWIIFNHQRVNNREAINRRSLFALVRLEGIIDALGLELRELSGLPADLLQKLMRVIDRLRTEELELKKAGEWTKTDFLEYTVGVLRKLDQFLIKLGELDDFKGVEELARIELTNNRIAVVVASDLGIYELEPHLAKLYGNRLGWVALRRRGNEYTLRQMDLFMPVNLEDVYQRLNFMDPAVKGRMGVNRWGGSGDIGGSPRDRGTGLSPKEIVSACRDVIEKRSDIRQVKRFLASAAFSMLIVITAIATGQNWLPTRWLDQGTLGVCAGSPVFGFHTALLVFTIIMLGIVALRRPWQFGIMLPAGKDWWRLLPIAIICGFTGDMPVPGDAMFAADPVAAWTMALVLIPLSMELLFRSLVHGMMAQLATIQDCESRWFLSGPTIGSALLYAATIGFQMTMMSGNPMATLTSGILIKSVAVAAIFGIAAGMIRERSHSILPAWLFHAAAVATSLFAFGPV
;
A
#
# COMPACT_ATOMS: atom_id res chain seq x y z
N MET A 1 49.03 -45.25 24.47
CA MET A 1 49.71 -44.25 25.32
C MET A 1 49.26 -42.90 24.82
N GLU A 2 48.46 -42.11 25.50
CA GLU A 2 47.80 -42.11 26.83
C GLU A 2 46.49 -41.32 26.61
N ASP A 3 45.33 -41.90 26.92
CA ASP A 3 44.50 -41.63 28.12
C ASP A 3 43.99 -40.18 28.21
N THR A 4 42.75 -39.93 27.78
CA THR A 4 41.50 -39.87 28.57
C THR A 4 41.38 -38.64 29.48
N ASP A 5 40.37 -37.80 29.20
CA ASP A 5 39.61 -37.20 30.28
C ASP A 5 38.12 -37.07 29.89
N HIS A 6 37.33 -37.96 30.48
CA HIS A 6 35.88 -37.87 30.57
C HIS A 6 35.57 -37.26 31.93
N SER A 7 34.91 -36.10 31.99
CA SER A 7 34.06 -35.73 33.13
C SER A 7 33.08 -34.59 32.84
N PRO A 8 32.00 -34.47 33.65
CA PRO A 8 30.66 -34.15 33.17
C PRO A 8 30.24 -32.69 33.40
N PHE A 9 29.18 -32.31 32.68
CA PHE A 9 28.48 -31.03 32.75
C PHE A 9 27.91 -30.76 34.15
N VAL A 10 28.18 -29.57 34.71
CA VAL A 10 27.43 -28.96 35.84
C VAL A 10 27.31 -27.46 35.56
N MET A 11 26.09 -26.91 35.55
CA MET A 11 25.82 -25.47 35.51
C MET A 11 25.25 -25.03 36.86
N GLU A 12 25.82 -23.97 37.45
CA GLU A 12 25.25 -23.24 38.60
C GLU A 12 24.55 -21.93 38.17
N PRO A 13 23.58 -21.41 38.94
CA PRO A 13 22.58 -20.45 38.45
C PRO A 13 22.84 -18.99 38.85
N ALA A 14 22.61 -18.05 37.93
CA ALA A 14 22.33 -16.61 38.21
C ALA A 14 21.64 -15.95 36.97
N PRO A 15 20.92 -14.81 37.11
CA PRO A 15 19.48 -14.70 36.94
C PRO A 15 18.99 -14.24 35.54
N LEU A 16 17.75 -14.65 35.23
CA LEU A 16 16.99 -14.47 33.98
C LEU A 16 16.34 -13.08 33.79
N LYS A 17 16.23 -12.68 32.51
CA LYS A 17 15.01 -12.21 31.78
C LYS A 17 15.37 -11.94 30.30
N LEU A 18 14.66 -12.37 29.26
CA LEU A 18 13.40 -13.10 29.07
C LEU A 18 13.49 -13.78 27.68
N ASP A 19 14.07 -14.97 27.59
CA ASP A 19 14.03 -15.80 26.39
C ASP A 19 12.85 -16.77 26.50
N ALA A 20 11.90 -16.65 25.57
CA ALA A 20 10.75 -17.52 25.49
C ALA A 20 11.07 -18.85 24.75
N THR A 21 12.28 -19.40 24.89
CA THR A 21 12.54 -20.86 24.88
C THR A 21 13.85 -21.07 25.65
N GLY A 22 13.83 -21.84 26.75
CA GLY A 22 14.96 -21.96 27.69
C GLY A 22 16.25 -22.63 27.17
N ASN A 23 16.47 -22.71 25.86
CA ASN A 23 17.55 -23.47 25.22
C ASN A 23 18.49 -22.63 24.31
N GLY A 24 18.38 -21.30 24.30
CA GLY A 24 19.28 -20.43 23.53
C GLY A 24 19.07 -20.43 22.00
N PHE A 25 17.95 -20.96 21.51
CA PHE A 25 17.55 -20.87 20.09
C PHE A 25 16.51 -19.76 19.90
N PRO A 26 16.66 -18.86 18.92
CA PRO A 26 15.67 -17.83 18.64
C PRO A 26 14.39 -18.45 18.08
N ASP A 27 13.24 -17.84 18.39
CA ASP A 27 11.96 -18.24 17.80
C ASP A 27 11.82 -17.62 16.40
N ARG A 28 11.94 -18.45 15.36
CA ARG A 28 11.95 -18.02 13.95
C ARG A 28 10.64 -18.29 13.22
N TYR A 29 9.74 -19.08 13.80
CA TYR A 29 8.51 -19.53 13.17
C TYR A 29 7.30 -18.81 13.77
N ALA A 30 6.40 -18.33 12.92
CA ALA A 30 5.21 -17.62 13.36
C ALA A 30 3.99 -18.02 12.52
N VAL A 31 2.85 -18.18 13.19
CA VAL A 31 1.54 -18.36 12.56
C VAL A 31 0.86 -17.00 12.42
N LYS A 32 0.52 -16.61 11.19
CA LYS A 32 -0.11 -15.33 10.88
C LYS A 32 -1.48 -15.55 10.24
N GLY A 33 -2.44 -14.67 10.52
CA GLY A 33 -3.72 -14.63 9.82
C GLY A 33 -3.60 -13.84 8.51
N VAL A 34 -3.95 -14.46 7.38
CA VAL A 34 -3.96 -13.85 6.05
C VAL A 34 -5.32 -14.07 5.41
N GLY A 35 -6.18 -13.05 5.46
CA GLY A 35 -7.56 -13.15 4.99
C GLY A 35 -8.37 -14.12 5.87
N THR A 36 -8.92 -15.17 5.26
CA THR A 36 -9.62 -16.25 5.97
C THR A 36 -8.71 -17.39 6.40
N ASP A 37 -7.47 -17.42 5.93
CA ASP A 37 -6.54 -18.53 6.14
C ASP A 37 -5.49 -18.17 7.21
N ARG A 38 -5.00 -19.19 7.91
CA ARG A 38 -3.80 -19.09 8.75
C ARG A 38 -2.62 -19.67 7.99
N VAL A 39 -1.48 -18.99 8.05
CA VAL A 39 -0.25 -19.39 7.36
C VAL A 39 0.90 -19.47 8.34
N LEU A 40 1.75 -20.47 8.16
CA LEU A 40 3.03 -20.59 8.84
C LEU A 40 4.10 -19.87 8.02
N THR A 41 4.90 -19.04 8.69
CA THR A 41 5.99 -18.26 8.10
C THR A 41 7.27 -18.42 8.91
N CYS A 42 8.41 -18.26 8.26
CA CYS A 42 9.73 -18.20 8.88
C CYS A 42 10.33 -16.79 8.70
N LEU A 43 10.86 -16.19 9.76
CA LEU A 43 11.46 -14.86 9.71
C LEU A 43 12.72 -14.80 8.82
N GLU A 44 13.42 -15.93 8.62
CA GLU A 44 14.55 -16.01 7.68
C GLU A 44 14.15 -16.28 6.23
N ALA A 45 12.88 -16.59 5.99
CA ALA A 45 12.33 -16.78 4.65
C ALA A 45 10.92 -16.17 4.57
N PRO A 46 10.79 -14.84 4.75
CA PRO A 46 9.50 -14.18 4.96
C PRO A 46 8.58 -14.24 3.73
N ASN A 47 9.14 -14.56 2.55
CA ASN A 47 8.41 -14.72 1.31
C ASN A 47 7.76 -16.10 1.15
N LEU A 48 8.00 -17.05 2.07
CA LEU A 48 7.44 -18.40 2.03
C LEU A 48 6.26 -18.50 3.00
N GLN A 49 5.11 -18.93 2.50
CA GLN A 49 3.88 -19.12 3.28
C GLN A 49 3.43 -20.57 3.17
N VAL A 50 3.39 -21.27 4.30
CA VAL A 50 2.95 -22.66 4.38
C VAL A 50 1.50 -22.71 4.88
N ILE A 51 0.66 -23.42 4.15
CA ILE A 51 -0.75 -23.66 4.45
C ILE A 51 -0.93 -25.16 4.64
N ILE A 52 -1.36 -25.56 5.84
CA ILE A 52 -1.63 -26.95 6.17
C ILE A 52 -3.12 -27.07 6.48
N LYS A 53 -3.84 -27.88 5.70
CA LYS A 53 -5.29 -28.06 5.84
C LYS A 53 -5.64 -29.54 5.71
N ALA A 54 -6.21 -30.10 6.77
CA ALA A 54 -6.65 -31.49 6.81
C ALA A 54 -7.51 -31.85 5.58
N GLY A 55 -7.13 -32.90 4.87
CA GLY A 55 -7.86 -33.40 3.69
C GLY A 55 -7.81 -32.50 2.46
N LEU A 56 -6.94 -31.48 2.43
CA LEU A 56 -6.77 -30.62 1.26
C LEU A 56 -6.31 -31.45 0.05
N THR A 57 -7.09 -31.40 -1.02
CA THR A 57 -6.73 -32.01 -2.30
C THR A 57 -7.04 -31.06 -3.46
N VAL A 58 -6.24 -31.12 -4.50
CA VAL A 58 -6.32 -30.29 -5.70
C VAL A 58 -6.23 -31.18 -6.93
N THR A 59 -7.13 -31.01 -7.90
CA THR A 59 -7.12 -31.80 -9.13
C THR A 59 -5.86 -31.54 -9.98
N ALA A 60 -5.42 -32.52 -10.78
CA ALA A 60 -4.27 -32.39 -11.68
C ALA A 60 -4.32 -31.11 -12.56
N SER A 61 -5.49 -30.82 -13.14
CA SER A 61 -5.70 -29.65 -13.99
C SER A 61 -5.58 -28.34 -13.22
N ALA A 62 -6.08 -28.29 -11.98
CA ALA A 62 -5.97 -27.12 -11.13
C ALA A 62 -4.52 -26.91 -10.66
N ALA A 63 -3.80 -27.97 -10.27
CA ALA A 63 -2.40 -27.89 -9.87
C ALA A 63 -1.51 -27.34 -10.99
N ARG A 64 -1.67 -27.80 -12.24
CA ARG A 64 -0.89 -27.31 -13.40
C ARG A 64 -1.26 -25.91 -13.89
N LYS A 65 -2.41 -25.39 -13.43
CA LYS A 65 -2.90 -24.03 -13.70
C LYS A 65 -2.73 -23.11 -12.49
N ALA A 66 -2.08 -23.58 -11.43
CA ALA A 66 -1.83 -22.79 -10.24
C ALA A 66 -1.04 -21.52 -10.58
N PRO A 67 -1.23 -20.44 -9.81
CA PRO A 67 -0.44 -19.24 -10.00
C PRO A 67 1.06 -19.53 -9.76
N PRO A 68 1.96 -18.80 -10.44
CA PRO A 68 3.39 -18.90 -10.19
C PRO A 68 3.75 -18.74 -8.71
N GLY A 69 4.76 -19.47 -8.25
CA GLY A 69 5.15 -19.49 -6.84
C GLY A 69 4.31 -20.46 -6.01
N THR A 70 3.88 -21.59 -6.59
CA THR A 70 3.08 -22.60 -5.87
C THR A 70 3.86 -23.90 -5.72
N ILE A 71 3.89 -24.46 -4.52
CA ILE A 71 4.46 -25.78 -4.21
C ILE A 71 3.38 -26.62 -3.53
N TYR A 72 3.12 -27.80 -4.07
CA TYR A 72 2.30 -28.83 -3.44
C TYR A 72 3.21 -29.86 -2.80
N LEU A 73 2.90 -30.23 -1.57
CA LEU A 73 3.60 -31.27 -0.82
C LEU A 73 2.63 -32.43 -0.60
N ASP A 74 3.14 -33.64 -0.75
CA ASP A 74 2.64 -34.86 -0.12
C ASP A 74 1.15 -35.14 -0.32
N GLY A 75 0.79 -35.63 -1.51
CA GLY A 75 -0.58 -36.03 -1.84
C GLY A 75 -1.60 -34.89 -1.96
N VAL A 76 -1.22 -33.62 -1.83
CA VAL A 76 -2.15 -32.50 -2.06
C VAL A 76 -2.60 -32.42 -3.51
N ALA A 77 -1.69 -32.58 -4.48
CA ALA A 77 -2.05 -32.54 -5.89
C ALA A 77 -2.33 -33.96 -6.41
N GLN A 78 -3.51 -34.15 -7.01
CA GLN A 78 -3.94 -35.45 -7.53
C GLN A 78 -3.31 -35.74 -8.90
N THR A 79 -1.98 -35.81 -8.97
CA THR A 79 -1.19 -36.08 -10.19
C THR A 79 0.22 -36.49 -9.78
N GLU A 80 0.96 -37.12 -10.70
CA GLU A 80 2.36 -37.46 -10.51
C GLU A 80 3.24 -36.24 -10.16
N PRO A 81 4.38 -36.43 -9.47
CA PRO A 81 5.30 -35.33 -9.17
C PRO A 81 5.80 -34.63 -10.45
N PHE A 82 5.90 -33.31 -10.42
CA PHE A 82 6.35 -32.53 -11.57
C PHE A 82 7.04 -31.21 -11.16
N LEU A 83 7.93 -30.74 -12.04
CA LEU A 83 8.61 -29.45 -11.91
C LEU A 83 8.34 -28.57 -13.14
N ASP A 84 7.45 -27.58 -13.01
CA ASP A 84 7.22 -26.57 -14.05
C ASP A 84 8.09 -25.33 -13.76
N HIS A 85 9.29 -25.30 -14.33
CA HIS A 85 10.24 -24.19 -14.12
C HIS A 85 9.86 -22.90 -14.84
N GLU A 86 9.07 -22.97 -15.91
CA GLU A 86 8.59 -21.80 -16.65
C GLU A 86 7.53 -21.06 -15.84
N LYS A 87 6.54 -21.80 -15.32
CA LYS A 87 5.49 -21.23 -14.47
C LYS A 87 5.89 -21.10 -13.02
N LYS A 88 6.96 -21.77 -12.57
CA LYS A 88 7.38 -21.85 -11.17
C LYS A 88 6.29 -22.49 -10.30
N VAL A 89 5.82 -23.65 -10.74
CA VAL A 89 4.85 -24.49 -10.01
C VAL A 89 5.43 -25.89 -9.85
N TYR A 90 5.49 -26.37 -8.61
CA TYR A 90 6.13 -27.64 -8.28
C TYR A 90 5.16 -28.54 -7.51
N ASN A 91 5.16 -29.83 -7.83
CA ASN A 91 4.47 -30.87 -7.07
C ASN A 91 5.52 -31.86 -6.56
N LEU A 92 5.71 -31.88 -5.24
CA LEU A 92 6.57 -32.83 -4.56
C LEU A 92 5.66 -33.85 -3.89
N ASP A 93 5.46 -34.97 -4.58
CA ASP A 93 4.55 -36.02 -4.15
C ASP A 93 5.15 -37.39 -4.49
N HIS A 94 4.74 -38.40 -3.75
CA HIS A 94 5.10 -39.78 -3.98
C HIS A 94 3.93 -40.77 -3.75
N HIS A 95 2.71 -40.25 -3.55
CA HIS A 95 1.49 -41.04 -3.37
C HIS A 95 0.71 -41.22 -4.68
N GLU A 96 0.46 -40.14 -5.41
CA GLU A 96 -0.43 -40.16 -6.58
C GLU A 96 0.35 -40.27 -7.89
N GLY A 97 -0.19 -41.01 -8.86
CA GLY A 97 0.36 -41.07 -10.22
C GLY A 97 1.79 -41.64 -10.35
N CYS A 98 2.32 -42.25 -9.29
CA CYS A 98 3.68 -42.80 -9.26
C CYS A 98 3.75 -44.13 -8.49
N VAL A 99 4.87 -44.83 -8.65
CA VAL A 99 5.11 -46.07 -7.91
C VAL A 99 5.87 -45.71 -6.63
N ARG A 100 5.16 -45.69 -5.49
CA ARG A 100 5.67 -45.24 -4.19
C ARG A 100 7.02 -45.85 -3.82
N THR A 101 7.21 -47.14 -4.08
CA THR A 101 8.45 -47.87 -3.72
C THR A 101 9.70 -47.44 -4.49
N PHE A 102 9.55 -46.76 -5.63
CA PHE A 102 10.67 -46.29 -6.46
C PHE A 102 10.73 -44.76 -6.55
N THR A 103 9.73 -44.08 -6.01
CA THR A 103 9.65 -42.62 -6.01
C THR A 103 10.17 -42.11 -4.67
N LEU A 104 11.09 -41.15 -4.70
CA LEU A 104 11.63 -40.55 -3.48
C LEU A 104 10.50 -39.89 -2.67
N ALA A 105 10.59 -39.93 -1.35
CA ALA A 105 9.62 -39.26 -0.48
C ALA A 105 9.66 -37.73 -0.63
N THR A 106 8.66 -37.02 -0.12
CA THR A 106 8.50 -35.57 -0.28
C THR A 106 9.69 -34.81 0.29
N CYS A 107 10.22 -35.20 1.45
CA CYS A 107 11.41 -34.57 2.06
C CYS A 107 12.69 -34.78 1.24
N GLU A 108 12.85 -35.96 0.62
CA GLU A 108 13.98 -36.26 -0.25
C GLU A 108 13.93 -35.42 -1.53
N GLN A 109 12.74 -35.27 -2.12
CA GLN A 109 12.53 -34.41 -3.29
C GLN A 109 12.86 -32.94 -2.96
N ALA A 110 12.35 -32.41 -1.84
CA ALA A 110 12.65 -31.06 -1.37
C ALA A 110 14.16 -30.83 -1.13
N LEU A 111 14.83 -31.81 -0.51
CA LEU A 111 16.28 -31.77 -0.28
C LEU A 111 17.06 -31.69 -1.58
N ILE A 112 16.73 -32.54 -2.56
CA ILE A 112 17.40 -32.57 -3.86
C ILE A 112 17.23 -31.23 -4.56
N MET A 113 16.02 -30.68 -4.59
CA MET A 113 15.77 -29.39 -5.21
C MET A 113 16.61 -28.27 -4.59
N CYS A 114 16.65 -28.18 -3.26
CA CYS A 114 17.45 -27.16 -2.58
C CYS A 114 18.94 -27.34 -2.89
N VAL A 115 19.48 -28.55 -2.74
CA VAL A 115 20.89 -28.88 -2.96
C VAL A 115 21.32 -28.69 -4.42
N LYS A 116 20.41 -28.87 -5.38
CA LYS A 116 20.64 -28.61 -6.81
C LYS A 116 20.60 -27.12 -7.16
N GLY A 117 20.33 -26.24 -6.19
CA GLY A 117 20.42 -24.79 -6.34
C GLY A 117 19.09 -24.08 -6.55
N LEU A 118 17.96 -24.65 -6.12
CA LEU A 118 16.70 -23.93 -6.08
C LEU A 118 16.83 -22.72 -5.13
N ASP A 119 16.71 -21.51 -5.69
CA ASP A 119 16.62 -20.26 -4.94
C ASP A 119 15.17 -19.81 -4.92
N LEU A 120 14.60 -19.69 -3.73
CA LEU A 120 13.20 -19.33 -3.52
C LEU A 120 13.01 -17.84 -3.22
N ARG A 121 14.06 -17.00 -3.21
CA ARG A 121 13.95 -15.56 -2.90
C ARG A 121 13.27 -14.72 -3.99
N ASP A 122 13.13 -15.27 -5.19
CA ASP A 122 12.74 -14.53 -6.40
C ASP A 122 11.27 -14.07 -6.43
N ARG A 123 10.42 -14.58 -5.53
CA ARG A 123 8.97 -14.27 -5.45
C ARG A 123 8.37 -14.68 -4.12
N GLU A 124 7.08 -14.41 -3.94
CA GLU A 124 6.29 -15.04 -2.89
C GLU A 124 5.95 -16.48 -3.27
N TRP A 125 6.05 -17.40 -2.31
CA TRP A 125 5.71 -18.80 -2.50
C TRP A 125 4.61 -19.24 -1.54
N LYS A 126 3.62 -19.95 -2.08
CA LYS A 126 2.57 -20.64 -1.34
C LYS A 126 2.84 -22.14 -1.38
N ILE A 127 3.02 -22.72 -0.21
CA ILE A 127 3.33 -24.13 -0.01
C ILE A 127 2.09 -24.76 0.63
N PHE A 128 1.54 -25.79 -0.01
CA PHE A 128 0.33 -26.46 0.44
C PHE A 128 0.66 -27.87 0.91
N ALA A 129 0.17 -28.22 2.09
CA ALA A 129 0.21 -29.57 2.65
C ALA A 129 -1.18 -29.96 3.18
N ASN A 130 -1.48 -31.26 3.18
CA ASN A 130 -2.73 -31.82 3.68
C ASN A 130 -2.59 -32.31 5.13
N GLU A 131 -1.49 -32.97 5.47
CA GLU A 131 -1.19 -33.53 6.77
C GLU A 131 0.25 -33.21 7.19
N PRO A 132 0.50 -32.94 8.48
CA PRO A 132 1.84 -32.63 8.97
C PRO A 132 2.53 -33.89 9.49
N ASP A 133 2.74 -34.90 8.65
CA ASP A 133 3.61 -36.02 9.03
C ASP A 133 5.09 -35.63 8.98
N LEU A 134 5.98 -36.53 9.38
CA LEU A 134 7.40 -36.20 9.49
C LEU A 134 8.06 -35.97 8.12
N ASP A 135 7.62 -36.66 7.06
CA ASP A 135 8.09 -36.42 5.68
C ASP A 135 7.74 -34.99 5.23
N THR A 136 6.47 -34.62 5.37
CA THR A 136 6.00 -33.27 5.05
C THR A 136 6.67 -32.20 5.89
N ILE A 137 6.82 -32.40 7.21
CA ILE A 137 7.46 -31.41 8.09
C ILE A 137 8.95 -31.25 7.75
N LEU A 138 9.66 -32.33 7.44
CA LEU A 138 11.06 -32.24 6.99
C LEU A 138 11.16 -31.48 5.66
N ALA A 139 10.23 -31.72 4.71
CA ALA A 139 10.16 -30.95 3.48
C ALA A 139 9.96 -29.44 3.75
N ILE A 140 9.03 -29.09 4.64
CA ILE A 140 8.79 -27.70 5.08
C ILE A 140 10.06 -27.09 5.71
N TRP A 141 10.72 -27.83 6.61
CA TRP A 141 11.95 -27.37 7.26
C TRP A 141 13.05 -27.08 6.23
N ILE A 142 13.24 -27.98 5.26
CA ILE A 142 14.23 -27.83 4.18
C ILE A 142 13.93 -26.60 3.34
N ILE A 143 12.65 -26.39 2.98
CA ILE A 143 12.21 -25.26 2.16
C ILE A 143 12.42 -23.93 2.90
N PHE A 144 12.06 -23.84 4.19
CA PHE A 144 12.34 -22.66 5.01
C PHE A 144 13.84 -22.40 5.16
N ASN A 145 14.65 -23.46 5.24
CA ASN A 145 16.10 -23.36 5.42
C ASN A 145 16.89 -23.49 4.09
N HIS A 146 16.27 -23.29 2.93
CA HIS A 146 16.89 -23.53 1.61
C HIS A 146 18.26 -22.83 1.42
N GLN A 147 18.42 -21.61 1.97
CA GLN A 147 19.69 -20.89 1.94
C GLN A 147 20.76 -21.56 2.81
N ARG A 148 20.38 -22.00 4.02
CA ARG A 148 21.28 -22.66 4.98
C ARG A 148 21.65 -24.05 4.50
N VAL A 149 20.73 -24.79 3.88
CA VAL A 149 20.99 -26.11 3.27
C VAL A 149 22.07 -26.02 2.18
N ASN A 150 22.09 -24.92 1.43
CA ASN A 150 23.11 -24.66 0.42
C ASN A 150 24.46 -24.21 1.01
N ASN A 151 24.48 -23.66 2.22
CA ASN A 151 25.71 -23.33 2.94
C ASN A 151 26.23 -24.55 3.73
N ARG A 152 27.40 -25.07 3.36
CA ARG A 152 27.97 -26.30 3.96
C ARG A 152 28.30 -26.17 5.45
N GLU A 153 28.53 -24.96 5.95
CA GLU A 153 28.97 -24.71 7.33
C GLU A 153 27.80 -24.48 8.29
N ALA A 154 26.68 -23.93 7.77
CA ALA A 154 25.55 -23.42 8.55
C ALA A 154 24.66 -24.51 9.18
N ILE A 155 24.71 -25.75 8.69
CA ILE A 155 23.90 -26.86 9.20
C ILE A 155 24.74 -28.12 9.36
N ASN A 156 24.31 -29.04 10.21
CA ASN A 156 24.83 -30.40 10.22
C ASN A 156 24.30 -31.17 9.00
N ARG A 157 24.86 -30.86 7.83
CA ARG A 157 24.40 -31.36 6.53
C ARG A 157 24.42 -32.88 6.43
N ARG A 158 25.39 -33.54 7.06
CA ARG A 158 25.48 -35.01 7.10
C ARG A 158 24.33 -35.61 7.90
N SER A 159 24.03 -35.04 9.07
CA SER A 159 22.87 -35.47 9.87
C SER A 159 21.56 -35.20 9.15
N LEU A 160 21.41 -34.05 8.49
CA LEU A 160 20.23 -33.76 7.67
C LEU A 160 20.05 -34.81 6.59
N PHE A 161 21.10 -35.12 5.82
CA PHE A 161 21.03 -36.08 4.72
C PHE A 161 20.67 -37.48 5.22
N ALA A 162 21.27 -37.90 6.33
CA ALA A 162 21.00 -39.21 6.91
C ALA A 162 19.58 -39.30 7.49
N LEU A 163 19.09 -38.25 8.15
CA LEU A 163 17.73 -38.20 8.69
C LEU A 163 16.69 -38.23 7.57
N VAL A 164 16.85 -37.38 6.55
CA VAL A 164 15.98 -37.33 5.36
C VAL A 164 15.97 -38.64 4.62
N ARG A 165 17.14 -39.28 4.44
CA ARG A 165 17.22 -40.59 3.78
C ARG A 165 16.51 -41.68 4.58
N LEU A 166 16.66 -41.69 5.90
CA LEU A 166 16.00 -42.67 6.75
C LEU A 166 14.48 -42.47 6.73
N GLU A 167 14.00 -41.23 6.90
CA GLU A 167 12.57 -40.94 6.88
C GLU A 167 11.97 -41.27 5.52
N GLY A 168 12.63 -40.89 4.41
CA GLY A 168 12.13 -41.19 3.08
C GLY A 168 12.00 -42.69 2.79
N ILE A 169 12.91 -43.52 3.33
CA ILE A 169 12.77 -44.98 3.28
C ILE A 169 11.61 -45.47 4.13
N ILE A 170 11.46 -44.96 5.36
CA ILE A 170 10.38 -45.35 6.26
C ILE A 170 9.02 -45.01 5.66
N ASP A 171 8.88 -43.82 5.07
CA ASP A 171 7.62 -43.41 4.50
C ASP A 171 7.31 -44.17 3.19
N ALA A 172 8.26 -44.29 2.27
CA ALA A 172 8.04 -44.98 1.01
C ALA A 172 7.88 -46.51 1.14
N LEU A 173 8.63 -47.14 2.05
CA LEU A 173 8.79 -48.61 2.13
C LEU A 173 8.36 -49.23 3.47
N GLY A 174 8.01 -48.44 4.47
CA GLY A 174 7.67 -48.92 5.80
C GLY A 174 8.88 -49.09 6.74
N LEU A 175 8.58 -49.23 8.04
CA LEU A 175 9.58 -49.36 9.10
C LEU A 175 10.39 -50.67 9.01
N GLU A 176 9.79 -51.71 8.45
CA GLU A 176 10.36 -53.03 8.22
C GLU A 176 11.56 -53.02 7.26
N LEU A 177 11.60 -52.06 6.33
CA LEU A 177 12.64 -51.97 5.30
C LEU A 177 13.66 -50.85 5.58
N ARG A 178 13.71 -50.31 6.81
CA ARG A 178 14.66 -49.25 7.22
C ARG A 178 16.13 -49.59 7.00
N GLU A 179 16.49 -50.88 6.96
CA GLU A 179 17.86 -51.33 6.67
C GLU A 179 18.31 -50.97 5.24
N LEU A 180 17.36 -50.79 4.31
CA LEU A 180 17.62 -50.34 2.93
C LEU A 180 18.09 -48.87 2.86
N SER A 181 18.06 -48.12 3.97
CA SER A 181 18.71 -46.82 4.07
C SER A 181 20.23 -46.91 3.87
N GLY A 182 20.84 -48.07 4.11
CA GLY A 182 22.29 -48.30 3.95
C GLY A 182 23.13 -47.58 5.02
N LEU A 183 22.52 -47.14 6.11
CA LEU A 183 23.21 -46.44 7.20
C LEU A 183 23.92 -47.43 8.15
N PRO A 184 25.07 -47.07 8.72
CA PRO A 184 25.69 -47.84 9.80
C PRO A 184 24.71 -48.07 10.96
N ALA A 185 24.74 -49.26 11.58
CA ALA A 185 23.78 -49.66 12.59
C ALA A 185 23.69 -48.69 13.79
N ASP A 186 24.83 -48.13 14.22
CA ASP A 186 24.87 -47.16 15.32
C ASP A 186 24.22 -45.82 14.94
N LEU A 187 24.43 -45.36 13.71
CA LEU A 187 23.80 -44.15 13.17
C LEU A 187 22.30 -44.37 12.95
N LEU A 188 21.90 -45.51 12.41
CA LEU A 188 20.50 -45.90 12.26
C LEU A 188 19.78 -45.87 13.61
N GLN A 189 20.35 -46.47 14.66
CA GLN A 189 19.76 -46.48 15.99
C GLN A 189 19.70 -45.07 16.62
N LYS A 190 20.68 -44.21 16.36
CA LYS A 190 20.66 -42.81 16.80
C LYS A 190 19.54 -42.03 16.09
N LEU A 191 19.40 -42.17 14.78
CA LEU A 191 18.38 -41.47 13.99
C LEU A 191 16.97 -41.97 14.27
N MET A 192 16.78 -43.28 14.49
CA MET A 192 15.50 -43.83 14.95
C MET A 192 15.04 -43.16 16.25
N ARG A 193 15.94 -42.98 17.23
CA ARG A 193 15.62 -42.26 18.48
C ARG A 193 15.24 -40.80 18.24
N VAL A 194 15.82 -40.16 17.22
CA VAL A 194 15.46 -38.80 16.83
C VAL A 194 14.06 -38.77 16.21
N ILE A 195 13.76 -39.69 15.27
CA ILE A 195 12.43 -39.84 14.66
C ILE A 195 11.38 -40.10 15.73
N ASP A 196 11.62 -41.06 16.64
CA ASP A 196 10.70 -41.37 17.74
C ASP A 196 10.42 -40.15 18.61
N ARG A 197 11.46 -39.35 18.92
CA ARG A 197 11.32 -38.10 19.69
C ARG A 197 10.52 -37.03 18.93
N LEU A 198 10.73 -36.91 17.61
CA LEU A 198 10.00 -35.95 16.79
C LEU A 198 8.51 -36.31 16.70
N ARG A 199 8.21 -37.61 16.63
CA ARG A 199 6.84 -38.16 16.45
C ARG A 199 6.11 -38.51 17.74
N THR A 200 6.73 -38.36 18.91
CA THR A 200 6.14 -38.76 20.20
C THR A 200 4.73 -38.16 20.38
N GLU A 201 4.60 -36.86 20.16
CA GLU A 201 3.36 -36.11 20.32
C GLU A 201 2.29 -36.51 19.29
N GLU A 202 2.67 -36.71 18.04
CA GLU A 202 1.79 -37.24 16.98
C GLU A 202 1.21 -38.61 17.37
N LEU A 203 2.06 -39.52 17.84
CA LEU A 203 1.67 -40.88 18.21
C LEU A 203 0.74 -40.88 19.42
N GLU A 204 0.96 -40.00 20.40
CA GLU A 204 0.07 -39.82 21.55
C GLU A 204 -1.30 -39.29 21.13
N LEU A 205 -1.35 -38.24 20.31
CA LEU A 205 -2.59 -37.66 19.80
C LEU A 205 -3.38 -38.64 18.92
N LYS A 206 -2.69 -39.43 18.07
CA LYS A 206 -3.32 -40.48 17.26
C LYS A 206 -3.89 -41.60 18.13
N LYS A 207 -3.17 -42.05 19.16
CA LYS A 207 -3.67 -43.04 20.14
C LYS A 207 -4.88 -42.54 20.92
N ALA A 208 -4.92 -41.25 21.25
CA ALA A 208 -6.04 -40.61 21.92
C ALA A 208 -7.24 -40.32 21.00
N GLY A 209 -7.09 -40.47 19.67
CA GLY A 209 -8.12 -40.12 18.69
C GLY A 209 -8.36 -38.61 18.55
N GLU A 210 -7.41 -37.78 19.01
CA GLU A 210 -7.53 -36.31 19.03
C GLU A 210 -6.80 -35.64 17.85
N TRP A 211 -6.10 -36.43 17.03
CA TRP A 211 -5.32 -35.92 15.89
C TRP A 211 -6.12 -35.00 14.96
N THR A 212 -7.34 -35.38 14.59
CA THR A 212 -8.19 -34.60 13.66
C THR A 212 -8.68 -33.27 14.24
N LYS A 213 -8.58 -33.07 15.56
CA LYS A 213 -8.95 -31.83 16.26
C LYS A 213 -7.72 -30.94 16.53
N THR A 214 -6.52 -31.44 16.26
CA THR A 214 -5.26 -30.75 16.54
C THR A 214 -5.07 -29.59 15.56
N ASP A 215 -4.51 -28.49 16.04
CA ASP A 215 -4.06 -27.41 15.18
C ASP A 215 -2.75 -27.82 14.48
N PHE A 216 -2.87 -28.23 13.22
CA PHE A 216 -1.74 -28.70 12.42
C PHE A 216 -0.63 -27.67 12.26
N LEU A 217 -0.93 -26.37 12.28
CA LEU A 217 0.08 -25.32 12.17
C LEU A 217 0.91 -25.22 13.46
N GLU A 218 0.26 -25.23 14.63
CA GLU A 218 0.94 -25.18 15.92
C GLU A 218 1.77 -26.44 16.18
N TYR A 219 1.22 -27.61 15.84
CA TYR A 219 1.97 -28.88 15.89
C TYR A 219 3.23 -28.81 15.02
N THR A 220 3.09 -28.35 13.77
CA THR A 220 4.21 -28.19 12.83
C THR A 220 5.28 -27.26 13.40
N VAL A 221 4.90 -26.11 13.97
CA VAL A 221 5.84 -25.18 14.63
C VAL A 221 6.62 -25.89 15.74
N GLY A 222 5.94 -26.70 16.57
CA GLY A 222 6.57 -27.48 17.63
C GLY A 222 7.66 -28.42 17.10
N VAL A 223 7.38 -29.16 16.03
CA VAL A 223 8.34 -30.09 15.42
C VAL A 223 9.48 -29.34 14.72
N LEU A 224 9.21 -28.24 14.02
CA LEU A 224 10.25 -27.41 13.39
C LEU A 224 11.25 -26.86 14.42
N ARG A 225 10.79 -26.44 15.60
CA ARG A 225 11.67 -26.03 16.71
C ARG A 225 12.54 -27.18 17.23
N LYS A 226 12.01 -28.41 17.29
CA LYS A 226 12.79 -29.61 17.66
C LYS A 226 13.84 -29.93 16.58
N LEU A 227 13.50 -29.76 15.30
CA LEU A 227 14.43 -29.94 14.18
C LEU A 227 15.55 -28.91 14.18
N ASP A 228 15.27 -27.64 14.50
CA ASP A 228 16.30 -26.61 14.64
C ASP A 228 17.35 -27.00 15.67
N GLN A 229 16.93 -27.45 16.84
CA GLN A 229 17.82 -27.89 17.92
C GLN A 229 18.71 -29.08 17.51
N PHE A 230 18.25 -29.92 16.59
CA PHE A 230 18.98 -31.10 16.14
C PHE A 230 19.91 -30.82 14.95
N LEU A 231 19.46 -30.00 13.99
CA LEU A 231 20.11 -29.83 12.68
C LEU A 231 21.00 -28.61 12.60
N ILE A 232 20.73 -27.59 13.42
CA ILE A 232 21.49 -26.33 13.45
C ILE A 232 22.41 -26.35 14.66
N LYS A 233 23.68 -26.00 14.46
CA LYS A 233 24.64 -25.93 15.56
C LYS A 233 24.36 -24.70 16.42
N LEU A 234 24.62 -24.80 17.72
CA LEU A 234 24.56 -23.66 18.63
C LEU A 234 25.52 -22.56 18.14
N GLY A 235 25.07 -21.30 18.09
CA GLY A 235 25.85 -20.16 17.58
C GLY A 235 25.69 -19.88 16.07
N GLU A 236 25.21 -20.84 15.27
CA GLU A 236 24.96 -20.61 13.82
C GLU A 236 23.72 -19.76 13.53
N LEU A 237 22.99 -19.37 14.58
CA LEU A 237 21.87 -18.43 14.52
C LEU A 237 22.21 -17.06 15.09
N ASP A 238 23.49 -16.76 15.38
CA ASP A 238 23.90 -15.44 15.88
C ASP A 238 23.71 -14.32 14.84
N ASP A 239 23.61 -14.70 13.56
CA ASP A 239 23.26 -13.81 12.45
C ASP A 239 21.76 -13.51 12.34
N PHE A 240 20.92 -14.18 13.14
CA PHE A 240 19.49 -13.93 13.20
C PHE A 240 19.20 -12.58 13.85
N LYS A 241 18.58 -11.67 13.09
CA LYS A 241 18.29 -10.30 13.52
C LYS A 241 16.81 -10.04 13.85
N GLY A 242 15.98 -11.08 13.86
CA GLY A 242 14.56 -10.97 14.26
C GLY A 242 13.75 -9.98 13.43
N VAL A 243 14.09 -9.80 12.14
CA VAL A 243 13.43 -8.81 11.29
C VAL A 243 12.02 -9.28 10.93
N GLU A 244 11.02 -8.51 11.35
CA GLU A 244 9.62 -8.79 11.01
C GLU A 244 9.20 -8.02 9.76
N GLU A 245 8.78 -8.73 8.69
CA GLU A 245 8.18 -8.09 7.52
C GLU A 245 6.71 -7.71 7.79
N LEU A 246 6.39 -6.42 7.62
CA LEU A 246 5.06 -5.84 7.88
C LEU A 246 4.25 -5.62 6.59
N ALA A 247 4.94 -5.24 5.52
CA ALA A 247 4.33 -5.05 4.21
C ALA A 247 5.37 -5.17 3.10
N ARG A 248 4.94 -5.62 1.94
CA ARG A 248 5.74 -5.77 0.73
C ARG A 248 4.92 -5.32 -0.47
N ILE A 249 5.59 -4.77 -1.47
CA ILE A 249 5.02 -4.57 -2.79
C ILE A 249 6.04 -4.85 -3.87
N GLU A 250 5.60 -5.48 -4.96
CA GLU A 250 6.40 -5.61 -6.17
C GLU A 250 6.40 -4.28 -6.95
N LEU A 251 7.56 -3.97 -7.51
CA LEU A 251 7.82 -2.81 -8.35
C LEU A 251 8.20 -3.32 -9.76
N THR A 252 8.30 -2.40 -10.72
CA THR A 252 8.76 -2.74 -12.08
C THR A 252 10.18 -3.33 -12.06
N ASN A 253 10.52 -4.15 -13.06
CA ASN A 253 11.84 -4.78 -13.22
C ASN A 253 12.25 -5.70 -12.07
N ASN A 254 11.29 -6.42 -11.46
CA ASN A 254 11.53 -7.40 -10.40
C ASN A 254 12.17 -6.81 -9.11
N ARG A 255 12.03 -5.50 -8.89
CA ARG A 255 12.41 -4.85 -7.63
C ARG A 255 11.24 -4.89 -6.65
N ILE A 256 11.53 -4.70 -5.36
CA ILE A 256 10.53 -4.66 -4.30
C ILE A 256 10.75 -3.47 -3.37
N ALA A 257 9.67 -3.00 -2.76
CA ALA A 257 9.73 -2.16 -1.57
C ALA A 257 9.13 -2.92 -0.38
N VAL A 258 9.82 -2.88 0.75
CA VAL A 258 9.40 -3.59 1.96
C VAL A 258 9.38 -2.67 3.17
N VAL A 259 8.44 -2.93 4.07
CA VAL A 259 8.40 -2.32 5.39
C VAL A 259 8.71 -3.40 6.40
N VAL A 260 9.71 -3.17 7.24
CA VAL A 260 10.19 -4.14 8.24
C VAL A 260 10.19 -3.52 9.63
N ALA A 261 10.07 -4.34 10.67
CA ALA A 261 10.27 -3.94 12.06
C ALA A 261 11.46 -4.67 12.68
N SER A 262 12.27 -3.94 13.43
CA SER A 262 13.39 -4.46 14.20
C SER A 262 13.86 -3.41 15.22
N ASP A 263 14.46 -3.86 16.32
CA ASP A 263 15.09 -2.99 17.32
C ASP A 263 16.45 -2.44 16.87
N LEU A 264 17.04 -3.05 15.83
CA LEU A 264 18.35 -2.71 15.29
C LEU A 264 18.31 -1.49 14.36
N GLY A 265 19.47 -0.87 14.17
CA GLY A 265 19.61 0.25 13.23
C GLY A 265 19.54 -0.20 11.76
N ILE A 266 19.12 0.69 10.85
CA ILE A 266 18.99 0.36 9.43
C ILE A 266 20.31 -0.13 8.82
N TYR A 267 21.43 0.52 9.17
CA TYR A 267 22.77 0.13 8.71
C TYR A 267 23.23 -1.24 9.22
N GLU A 268 22.84 -1.61 10.45
CA GLU A 268 23.13 -2.94 11.01
C GLU A 268 22.32 -4.03 10.28
N LEU A 269 21.14 -3.66 9.77
CA LEU A 269 20.25 -4.56 9.05
C LEU A 269 20.58 -4.68 7.56
N GLU A 270 21.24 -3.70 6.94
CA GLU A 270 21.51 -3.71 5.49
C GLU A 270 22.10 -5.04 4.98
N PRO A 271 23.15 -5.63 5.60
CA PRO A 271 23.71 -6.91 5.15
C PRO A 271 22.71 -8.07 5.29
N HIS A 272 21.91 -8.06 6.36
CA HIS A 272 20.91 -9.09 6.61
C HIS A 272 19.73 -8.99 5.63
N LEU A 273 19.25 -7.77 5.36
CA LEU A 273 18.21 -7.51 4.36
C LEU A 273 18.69 -7.89 2.96
N ALA A 274 19.94 -7.61 2.61
CA ALA A 274 20.53 -8.05 1.35
C ALA A 274 20.57 -9.59 1.23
N LYS A 275 20.82 -10.31 2.33
CA LYS A 275 20.75 -11.78 2.36
C LYS A 275 19.32 -12.29 2.15
N LEU A 276 18.34 -11.71 2.84
CA LEU A 276 16.92 -12.09 2.78
C LEU A 276 16.30 -11.85 1.40
N TYR A 277 16.49 -10.63 0.86
CA TYR A 277 15.79 -10.16 -0.34
C TYR A 277 16.64 -10.21 -1.62
N GLY A 278 17.94 -10.46 -1.49
CA GLY A 278 18.89 -10.42 -2.60
C GLY A 278 18.94 -9.05 -3.27
N ASN A 279 19.26 -9.05 -4.57
CA ASN A 279 19.36 -7.83 -5.37
C ASN A 279 17.99 -7.21 -5.71
N ARG A 280 16.86 -7.75 -5.22
CA ARG A 280 15.53 -7.21 -5.56
C ARG A 280 15.14 -6.02 -4.70
N LEU A 281 15.76 -5.88 -3.53
CA LEU A 281 15.40 -4.86 -2.58
C LEU A 281 15.76 -3.46 -3.12
N GLY A 282 14.73 -2.69 -3.52
CA GLY A 282 14.89 -1.33 -4.01
C GLY A 282 14.85 -0.32 -2.86
N TRP A 283 13.77 -0.35 -2.09
CA TRP A 283 13.60 0.49 -0.91
C TRP A 283 13.18 -0.33 0.31
N VAL A 284 13.65 0.11 1.48
CA VAL A 284 13.21 -0.42 2.77
C VAL A 284 12.74 0.73 3.66
N ALA A 285 11.62 0.51 4.34
CA ALA A 285 11.15 1.36 5.43
C ALA A 285 11.26 0.57 6.75
N LEU A 286 12.22 0.93 7.59
CA LEU A 286 12.43 0.32 8.90
C LEU A 286 11.58 1.02 9.96
N ARG A 287 10.68 0.29 10.60
CA ARG A 287 9.98 0.69 11.82
C ARG A 287 10.81 0.31 13.04
N ARG A 288 11.34 1.31 13.75
CA ARG A 288 12.07 1.06 14.99
C ARG A 288 11.12 0.92 16.17
N ARG A 289 10.25 1.92 16.39
CA ARG A 289 9.24 1.93 17.47
C ARG A 289 8.00 2.71 17.05
N GLY A 290 6.82 2.20 17.41
CA GLY A 290 5.55 2.89 17.18
C GLY A 290 5.36 3.31 15.73
N ASN A 291 5.25 4.61 15.49
CA ASN A 291 5.02 5.20 14.17
C ASN A 291 6.27 5.88 13.58
N GLU A 292 7.47 5.56 14.09
CA GLU A 292 8.72 6.10 13.59
C GLU A 292 9.35 5.17 12.55
N TYR A 293 9.60 5.70 11.35
CA TYR A 293 10.17 4.96 10.24
C TYR A 293 11.43 5.63 9.70
N THR A 294 12.41 4.82 9.32
CA THR A 294 13.58 5.24 8.53
C THR A 294 13.46 4.62 7.14
N LEU A 295 13.53 5.44 6.08
CA LEU A 295 13.58 4.97 4.70
C LEU A 295 15.01 4.92 4.20
N ARG A 296 15.33 3.87 3.45
CA ARG A 296 16.61 3.69 2.78
C ARG A 296 16.42 3.18 1.37
N GLN A 297 17.19 3.75 0.45
CA GLN A 297 17.38 3.20 -0.88
C GLN A 297 18.52 2.19 -0.87
N MET A 298 18.17 0.94 -1.15
CA MET A 298 19.08 -0.20 -1.15
C MET A 298 19.66 -0.46 -2.54
N ASP A 299 18.95 -0.07 -3.60
CA ASP A 299 19.41 -0.16 -4.98
C ASP A 299 19.72 1.22 -5.56
N LEU A 300 20.97 1.46 -5.94
CA LEU A 300 21.40 2.73 -6.54
C LEU A 300 20.80 2.97 -7.94
N PHE A 301 20.33 1.91 -8.61
CA PHE A 301 19.80 1.98 -9.97
C PHE A 301 18.28 2.16 -10.03
N MET A 302 17.64 2.53 -8.92
CA MET A 302 16.23 2.88 -8.93
C MET A 302 16.00 4.09 -9.85
N PRO A 303 14.89 4.11 -10.61
CA PRO A 303 14.62 5.16 -11.61
C PRO A 303 14.32 6.53 -10.98
N VAL A 304 14.04 6.56 -9.68
CA VAL A 304 13.67 7.71 -8.87
C VAL A 304 14.32 7.58 -7.50
N ASN A 305 14.55 8.70 -6.82
CA ASN A 305 15.19 8.73 -5.51
C ASN A 305 14.14 8.81 -4.38
N LEU A 306 14.58 8.85 -3.12
CA LEU A 306 13.65 9.00 -1.99
C LEU A 306 13.00 10.39 -1.90
N GLU A 307 13.50 11.44 -2.55
CA GLU A 307 12.87 12.76 -2.53
C GLU A 307 11.47 12.71 -3.17
N ASP A 308 11.33 12.00 -4.28
CA ASP A 308 10.04 11.76 -4.93
C ASP A 308 9.09 10.94 -4.03
N VAL A 309 9.64 9.97 -3.29
CA VAL A 309 8.89 9.18 -2.31
C VAL A 309 8.44 10.05 -1.13
N TYR A 310 9.29 10.95 -0.63
CA TYR A 310 8.93 11.89 0.44
C TYR A 310 7.82 12.83 0.01
N GLN A 311 7.85 13.36 -1.21
CA GLN A 311 6.76 14.19 -1.73
C GLN A 311 5.43 13.44 -1.70
N ARG A 312 5.43 12.17 -2.10
CA ARG A 312 4.22 11.33 -2.08
C ARG A 312 3.75 11.03 -0.65
N LEU A 313 4.66 10.65 0.23
CA LEU A 313 4.35 10.36 1.63
C LEU A 313 3.82 11.60 2.35
N ASN A 314 4.46 12.76 2.18
CA ASN A 314 4.04 14.04 2.74
C ASN A 314 2.65 14.49 2.27
N PHE A 315 2.27 14.09 1.05
CA PHE A 315 0.92 14.34 0.55
C PHE A 315 -0.12 13.41 1.20
N MET A 316 0.23 12.14 1.42
CA MET A 316 -0.67 11.10 1.93
C MET A 316 -0.84 11.12 3.46
N ASP A 317 0.22 11.47 4.18
CA ASP A 317 0.32 11.29 5.63
C ASP A 317 -0.48 12.35 6.40
N PRO A 318 -1.48 11.95 7.20
CA PRO A 318 -2.26 12.89 7.99
C PRO A 318 -1.50 13.53 9.16
N ALA A 319 -0.35 12.97 9.56
CA ALA A 319 0.50 13.57 10.59
C ALA A 319 1.28 14.80 10.08
N VAL A 320 1.38 14.97 8.76
CA VAL A 320 2.06 16.11 8.13
C VAL A 320 1.11 17.30 8.07
N LYS A 321 1.22 18.20 9.06
CA LYS A 321 0.42 19.44 9.15
C LYS A 321 0.90 20.48 8.14
N GLY A 322 0.51 20.29 6.89
CA GLY A 322 0.91 21.16 5.78
C GLY A 322 2.30 20.87 5.25
N ARG A 323 2.45 20.99 3.93
CA ARG A 323 3.63 20.53 3.17
C ARG A 323 4.95 21.24 3.51
N MET A 324 4.83 22.36 4.23
CA MET A 324 5.93 23.27 4.59
C MET A 324 6.29 23.23 6.08
N GLY A 325 5.64 22.36 6.87
CA GLY A 325 5.96 22.20 8.28
C GLY A 325 7.32 21.54 8.48
N VAL A 326 7.98 21.86 9.61
CA VAL A 326 9.21 21.17 10.07
C VAL A 326 8.96 19.67 10.28
N ASN A 327 7.72 19.30 10.59
CA ASN A 327 7.29 17.93 10.83
C ASN A 327 6.80 17.25 9.53
N ARG A 328 7.73 16.73 8.73
CA ARG A 328 7.46 16.04 7.46
C ARG A 328 8.38 14.84 7.25
N TRP A 329 8.03 13.95 6.31
CA TRP A 329 8.97 12.99 5.75
C TRP A 329 10.10 13.73 5.03
N GLY A 330 11.35 13.34 5.29
CA GLY A 330 12.50 14.00 4.66
C GLY A 330 13.83 13.36 5.03
N GLY A 331 14.87 13.79 4.33
CA GLY A 331 16.22 13.25 4.40
C GLY A 331 17.01 13.60 3.14
N SER A 332 18.07 12.86 2.86
CA SER A 332 18.76 12.87 1.57
C SER A 332 18.00 11.99 0.56
N GLY A 333 18.43 12.02 -0.71
CA GLY A 333 17.82 11.20 -1.76
C GLY A 333 17.97 9.69 -1.55
N ASP A 334 18.82 9.26 -0.62
CA ASP A 334 19.14 7.85 -0.38
C ASP A 334 18.79 7.38 1.05
N ILE A 335 18.61 8.27 2.02
CA ILE A 335 18.15 7.95 3.39
C ILE A 335 17.36 9.09 4.02
N GLY A 336 16.32 8.74 4.77
CA GLY A 336 15.55 9.73 5.54
C GLY A 336 14.57 9.09 6.50
N GLY A 337 13.64 9.88 7.03
CA GLY A 337 12.75 9.41 8.08
C GLY A 337 11.35 10.01 8.04
N SER A 338 10.49 9.44 8.88
CA SER A 338 9.13 9.91 9.15
C SER A 338 9.10 11.25 9.89
N PRO A 339 7.92 11.92 9.94
CA PRO A 339 7.75 13.12 10.75
C PRO A 339 8.19 12.91 12.22
N ARG A 340 8.93 13.86 12.79
CA ARG A 340 9.60 13.74 14.11
C ARG A 340 8.68 13.91 15.32
N ASP A 341 7.57 14.65 15.20
CA ASP A 341 6.77 15.01 16.38
C ASP A 341 5.94 13.83 16.93
N ARG A 342 5.27 13.10 16.02
CA ARG A 342 4.34 12.02 16.39
C ARG A 342 4.56 10.75 15.55
N GLY A 343 5.56 10.72 14.68
CA GLY A 343 5.69 9.71 13.63
C GLY A 343 4.66 9.92 12.51
N THR A 344 4.57 8.93 11.63
CA THR A 344 3.59 8.90 10.53
C THR A 344 2.21 8.44 10.99
N GLY A 345 1.15 8.94 10.36
CA GLY A 345 -0.19 8.40 10.47
C GLY A 345 -0.51 7.31 9.45
N LEU A 346 0.44 6.95 8.59
CA LEU A 346 0.27 5.94 7.53
C LEU A 346 0.52 4.52 8.05
N SER A 347 -0.28 3.58 7.54
CA SER A 347 -0.04 2.15 7.72
C SER A 347 1.14 1.64 6.87
N PRO A 348 1.79 0.52 7.24
CA PRO A 348 2.83 -0.11 6.43
C PRO A 348 2.43 -0.33 4.96
N LYS A 349 1.17 -0.72 4.71
CA LYS A 349 0.62 -0.93 3.36
C LYS A 349 0.55 0.36 2.56
N GLU A 350 0.18 1.47 3.19
CA GLU A 350 0.15 2.78 2.54
C GLU A 350 1.56 3.27 2.20
N ILE A 351 2.56 2.99 3.05
CA ILE A 351 3.96 3.35 2.80
C ILE A 351 4.50 2.64 1.55
N VAL A 352 4.37 1.31 1.46
CA VAL A 352 4.82 0.59 0.25
C VAL A 352 4.00 0.97 -0.99
N SER A 353 2.71 1.27 -0.84
CA SER A 353 1.91 1.76 -1.98
C SER A 353 2.38 3.13 -2.46
N ALA A 354 2.84 4.01 -1.57
CA ALA A 354 3.43 5.29 -1.95
C ALA A 354 4.70 5.08 -2.79
N CYS A 355 5.56 4.12 -2.42
CA CYS A 355 6.73 3.76 -3.21
C CYS A 355 6.36 3.32 -4.64
N ARG A 356 5.38 2.42 -4.78
CA ARG A 356 4.91 1.97 -6.10
C ARG A 356 4.33 3.11 -6.94
N ASP A 357 3.53 3.99 -6.32
CA ASP A 357 2.88 5.13 -6.98
C ASP A 357 3.89 6.12 -7.62
N VAL A 358 5.15 6.12 -7.18
CA VAL A 358 6.22 6.96 -7.73
C VAL A 358 6.88 6.32 -8.95
N ILE A 359 7.08 5.00 -8.94
CA ILE A 359 7.78 4.28 -10.03
C ILE A 359 6.85 3.96 -11.19
N GLU A 360 5.65 3.47 -10.91
CA GLU A 360 4.69 3.19 -11.95
C GLU A 360 4.30 4.52 -12.58
N LYS A 361 4.95 4.87 -13.72
CA LYS A 361 4.57 6.01 -14.57
C LYS A 361 3.05 5.98 -14.62
N ARG A 362 2.45 6.96 -13.95
CA ARG A 362 1.04 6.96 -13.60
C ARG A 362 0.28 6.66 -14.87
N SER A 363 -0.28 5.45 -14.95
CA SER A 363 -1.07 5.05 -16.10
C SER A 363 -2.05 6.17 -16.39
N ASP A 364 -1.94 6.80 -17.56
CA ASP A 364 -2.79 7.93 -17.95
C ASP A 364 -4.28 7.59 -17.73
N ILE A 365 -4.63 6.30 -17.85
CA ILE A 365 -5.95 5.73 -17.56
C ILE A 365 -6.43 6.06 -16.13
N ARG A 366 -5.56 5.98 -15.12
CA ARG A 366 -5.95 6.27 -13.73
C ARG A 366 -6.21 7.76 -13.53
N GLN A 367 -5.43 8.62 -14.17
CA GLN A 367 -5.66 10.07 -14.16
C GLN A 367 -6.93 10.44 -14.91
N VAL A 368 -7.18 9.84 -16.07
CA VAL A 368 -8.41 10.01 -16.86
C VAL A 368 -9.63 9.56 -16.06
N LYS A 369 -9.59 8.37 -15.43
CA LYS A 369 -10.66 7.89 -14.54
C LYS A 369 -10.96 8.88 -13.41
N ARG A 370 -9.92 9.47 -12.81
CA ARG A 370 -10.09 10.44 -11.73
C ARG A 370 -10.64 11.78 -12.23
N PHE A 371 -10.20 12.23 -13.39
CA PHE A 371 -10.77 13.39 -14.07
C PHE A 371 -12.26 13.18 -14.37
N LEU A 372 -12.62 12.07 -15.00
CA LEU A 372 -14.02 11.72 -15.31
C LEU A 372 -14.88 11.63 -14.05
N ALA A 373 -14.39 11.00 -12.98
CA ALA A 373 -15.09 10.96 -11.71
C ALA A 373 -15.31 12.37 -11.14
N SER A 374 -14.25 13.20 -11.11
CA SER A 374 -14.33 14.57 -10.60
C SER A 374 -15.29 15.43 -11.45
N ALA A 375 -15.28 15.26 -12.77
CA ALA A 375 -16.19 15.90 -13.70
C ALA A 375 -17.65 15.49 -13.47
N ALA A 376 -17.92 14.20 -13.30
CA ALA A 376 -19.25 13.69 -13.00
C ALA A 376 -19.79 14.25 -11.67
N PHE A 377 -18.95 14.29 -10.62
CA PHE A 377 -19.33 14.89 -9.34
C PHE A 377 -19.61 16.39 -9.46
N SER A 378 -18.73 17.16 -10.13
CA SER A 378 -18.99 18.59 -10.33
C SER A 378 -20.24 18.85 -11.15
N MET A 379 -20.48 18.04 -12.20
CA MET A 379 -21.64 18.19 -13.06
C MET A 379 -22.93 17.88 -12.31
N LEU A 380 -22.94 16.85 -11.44
CA LEU A 380 -24.09 16.56 -10.57
C LEU A 380 -24.41 17.75 -9.67
N ILE A 381 -23.40 18.31 -8.99
CA ILE A 381 -23.57 19.49 -8.12
C ILE A 381 -24.11 20.68 -8.91
N VAL A 382 -23.56 20.95 -10.10
CA VAL A 382 -23.99 22.06 -10.96
C VAL A 382 -25.42 21.86 -11.47
N ILE A 383 -25.78 20.66 -11.94
CA ILE A 383 -27.14 20.36 -12.42
C ILE A 383 -28.14 20.52 -11.28
N THR A 384 -27.84 19.99 -10.09
CA THR A 384 -28.72 20.17 -8.93
C THR A 384 -28.84 21.64 -8.55
N ALA A 385 -27.74 22.40 -8.56
CA ALA A 385 -27.78 23.84 -8.28
C ALA A 385 -28.61 24.61 -9.33
N ILE A 386 -28.50 24.28 -10.62
CA ILE A 386 -29.30 24.89 -11.70
C ILE A 386 -30.78 24.57 -11.48
N ALA A 387 -31.12 23.31 -11.22
CA ALA A 387 -32.49 22.90 -10.94
C ALA A 387 -33.05 23.65 -9.72
N THR A 388 -32.26 23.81 -8.66
CA THR A 388 -32.63 24.61 -7.48
C THR A 388 -32.83 26.09 -7.83
N GLY A 389 -31.93 26.69 -8.60
CA GLY A 389 -32.02 28.08 -9.04
C GLY A 389 -33.25 28.36 -9.93
N GLN A 390 -33.54 27.47 -10.87
CA GLN A 390 -34.71 27.57 -11.76
C GLN A 390 -36.04 27.41 -11.01
N ASN A 391 -36.04 26.63 -9.93
CA ASN A 391 -37.21 26.43 -9.06
C ASN A 391 -37.17 27.31 -7.79
N TRP A 392 -36.31 28.32 -7.76
CA TRP A 392 -36.07 29.13 -6.56
C TRP A 392 -37.25 30.08 -6.26
N LEU A 393 -38.15 29.65 -5.37
CA LEU A 393 -39.35 30.38 -4.97
C LEU A 393 -39.44 30.50 -3.44
N PRO A 394 -38.47 31.15 -2.78
CA PRO A 394 -38.38 31.15 -1.32
C PRO A 394 -39.55 31.85 -0.64
N THR A 395 -40.21 32.80 -1.31
CA THR A 395 -41.44 33.44 -0.83
C THR A 395 -42.61 32.47 -0.68
N ARG A 396 -42.64 31.37 -1.45
CA ARG A 396 -43.65 30.30 -1.30
C ARG A 396 -43.28 29.28 -0.23
N TRP A 397 -41.99 29.18 0.12
CA TRP A 397 -41.48 28.15 1.04
C TRP A 397 -41.37 28.63 2.48
N LEU A 398 -41.09 29.92 2.68
CA LEU A 398 -40.73 30.47 3.99
C LEU A 398 -41.79 31.39 4.60
N ASP A 399 -42.95 31.57 3.94
CA ASP A 399 -44.13 32.31 4.41
C ASP A 399 -43.82 33.63 5.15
N GLN A 400 -42.77 34.33 4.68
CA GLN A 400 -42.28 35.58 5.27
C GLN A 400 -42.17 36.65 4.19
N GLY A 401 -43.01 37.67 4.28
CA GLY A 401 -43.04 38.84 3.40
C GLY A 401 -41.84 39.80 3.55
N THR A 402 -40.76 39.36 4.18
CA THR A 402 -39.57 40.16 4.54
C THR A 402 -38.26 39.57 4.04
N LEU A 403 -38.29 38.60 3.12
CA LEU A 403 -37.06 38.19 2.41
C LEU A 403 -36.64 39.32 1.47
N GLY A 404 -35.44 39.89 1.70
CA GLY A 404 -34.89 40.96 0.87
C GLY A 404 -34.79 40.56 -0.61
N VAL A 405 -34.81 41.54 -1.51
CA VAL A 405 -34.84 41.36 -2.98
C VAL A 405 -33.75 40.39 -3.47
N CYS A 406 -32.60 40.37 -2.81
CA CYS A 406 -31.51 39.43 -3.08
C CYS A 406 -31.89 37.96 -2.89
N ALA A 407 -32.58 37.63 -1.80
CA ALA A 407 -32.97 36.25 -1.49
C ALA A 407 -33.98 35.69 -2.51
N GLY A 408 -34.72 36.55 -3.22
CA GLY A 408 -35.68 36.14 -4.26
C GLY A 408 -35.06 35.83 -5.63
N SER A 409 -33.77 36.12 -5.85
CA SER A 409 -33.15 35.94 -7.18
C SER A 409 -32.80 34.48 -7.49
N PRO A 410 -33.15 33.97 -8.69
CA PRO A 410 -32.71 32.64 -9.15
C PRO A 410 -31.19 32.45 -9.13
N VAL A 411 -30.43 33.52 -9.39
CA VAL A 411 -28.95 33.49 -9.38
C VAL A 411 -28.43 33.33 -7.95
N PHE A 412 -29.07 33.97 -6.98
CA PHE A 412 -28.76 33.79 -5.56
C PHE A 412 -29.03 32.34 -5.12
N GLY A 413 -30.18 31.79 -5.52
CA GLY A 413 -30.54 30.40 -5.28
C GLY A 413 -29.53 29.40 -5.85
N PHE A 414 -29.11 29.61 -7.10
CA PHE A 414 -28.09 28.78 -7.76
C PHE A 414 -26.76 28.75 -6.98
N HIS A 415 -26.17 29.92 -6.69
CA HIS A 415 -24.87 29.96 -6.00
C HIS A 415 -24.95 29.50 -4.54
N THR A 416 -26.08 29.74 -3.87
CA THR A 416 -26.32 29.21 -2.52
C THR A 416 -26.39 27.68 -2.53
N ALA A 417 -27.15 27.10 -3.47
CA ALA A 417 -27.22 25.65 -3.65
C ALA A 417 -25.84 25.06 -3.99
N LEU A 418 -25.11 25.70 -4.91
CA LEU A 418 -23.76 25.30 -5.29
C LEU A 418 -22.82 25.27 -4.07
N LEU A 419 -22.86 26.32 -3.24
CA LEU A 419 -22.08 26.41 -2.02
C LEU A 419 -22.45 25.31 -1.03
N VAL A 420 -23.74 25.13 -0.73
CA VAL A 420 -24.23 24.15 0.25
C VAL A 420 -23.88 22.73 -0.17
N PHE A 421 -24.18 22.32 -1.41
CA PHE A 421 -23.87 20.97 -1.89
C PHE A 421 -22.36 20.71 -1.91
N THR A 422 -21.56 21.71 -2.29
CA THR A 422 -20.11 21.60 -2.25
C THR A 422 -19.58 21.45 -0.83
N ILE A 423 -20.10 22.21 0.15
CA ILE A 423 -19.73 22.09 1.56
C ILE A 423 -20.09 20.72 2.13
N ILE A 424 -21.29 20.20 1.82
CA ILE A 424 -21.70 18.86 2.26
C ILE A 424 -20.72 17.80 1.72
N MET A 425 -20.40 17.87 0.42
CA MET A 425 -19.47 16.93 -0.20
C MET A 425 -18.06 17.05 0.39
N LEU A 426 -17.55 18.27 0.57
CA LEU A 426 -16.27 18.50 1.25
C LEU A 426 -16.29 17.99 2.69
N GLY A 427 -17.40 18.13 3.41
CA GLY A 427 -17.59 17.53 4.72
C GLY A 427 -17.36 16.02 4.69
N ILE A 428 -17.85 15.32 3.67
CA ILE A 428 -17.66 13.87 3.53
C ILE A 428 -16.22 13.51 3.13
N VAL A 429 -15.65 14.20 2.12
CA VAL A 429 -14.38 13.78 1.51
C VAL A 429 -13.13 14.39 2.14
N ALA A 430 -13.25 15.56 2.77
CA ALA A 430 -12.12 16.33 3.30
C ALA A 430 -11.87 16.10 4.80
N LEU A 431 -12.77 15.43 5.53
CA LEU A 431 -12.70 15.19 6.98
C LEU A 431 -11.32 14.74 7.47
N ARG A 432 -10.70 13.78 6.77
CA ARG A 432 -9.40 13.23 7.15
C ARG A 432 -8.21 13.97 6.54
N ARG A 433 -8.43 14.77 5.49
CA ARG A 433 -7.37 15.39 4.68
C ARG A 433 -7.74 16.80 4.19
N PRO A 434 -8.06 17.75 5.08
CA PRO A 434 -8.52 19.09 4.68
C PRO A 434 -7.50 19.86 3.83
N TRP A 435 -6.20 19.66 4.07
CA TRP A 435 -5.13 20.31 3.30
C TRP A 435 -5.12 19.90 1.81
N GLN A 436 -5.55 18.68 1.50
CA GLN A 436 -5.65 18.19 0.13
C GLN A 436 -6.65 19.01 -0.68
N PHE A 437 -7.71 19.46 -0.03
CA PHE A 437 -8.75 20.32 -0.58
C PHE A 437 -8.46 21.81 -0.32
N GLY A 438 -7.38 22.16 0.37
CA GLY A 438 -6.92 23.56 0.49
C GLY A 438 -7.57 24.34 1.60
N ILE A 439 -8.16 23.59 2.53
CA ILE A 439 -8.74 24.12 3.76
C ILE A 439 -7.58 24.28 4.75
N MET A 440 -6.74 25.30 4.50
CA MET A 440 -5.61 25.70 5.34
C MET A 440 -5.20 27.14 5.06
N LEU A 441 -4.38 27.73 5.95
CA LEU A 441 -3.82 29.05 5.73
C LEU A 441 -2.82 29.05 4.57
N PRO A 442 -2.73 30.16 3.79
CA PRO A 442 -1.86 30.23 2.63
C PRO A 442 -0.38 30.18 3.02
N ALA A 443 0.39 29.41 2.26
CA ALA A 443 1.84 29.30 2.37
C ALA A 443 2.54 30.08 1.24
N GLY A 444 3.77 30.55 1.51
CA GLY A 444 4.57 31.30 0.54
C GLY A 444 3.95 32.65 0.12
N LYS A 445 4.68 33.40 -0.71
CA LYS A 445 4.24 34.69 -1.28
C LYS A 445 4.26 34.74 -2.81
N ASP A 446 4.78 33.70 -3.45
CA ASP A 446 5.00 33.67 -4.89
C ASP A 446 3.73 33.71 -5.74
N TRP A 447 2.59 33.29 -5.17
CA TRP A 447 1.29 33.33 -5.83
C TRP A 447 0.81 34.76 -6.13
N TRP A 448 1.36 35.80 -5.48
CA TRP A 448 1.09 37.20 -5.81
C TRP A 448 1.46 37.57 -7.25
N ARG A 449 2.40 36.85 -7.86
CA ARG A 449 2.81 37.07 -9.27
C ARG A 449 1.67 36.85 -10.26
N LEU A 450 0.61 36.14 -9.86
CA LEU A 450 -0.55 35.85 -10.71
C LEU A 450 -1.68 36.88 -10.56
N LEU A 451 -1.55 37.87 -9.67
CA LEU A 451 -2.54 38.93 -9.49
C LEU A 451 -2.84 39.71 -10.79
N PRO A 452 -1.83 40.09 -11.61
CA PRO A 452 -2.10 40.81 -12.85
C PRO A 452 -3.04 40.05 -13.80
N ILE A 453 -3.00 38.71 -13.81
CA ILE A 453 -3.90 37.89 -14.64
C ILE A 453 -5.34 38.02 -14.17
N ALA A 454 -5.58 37.99 -12.85
CA ALA A 454 -6.91 38.18 -12.29
C ALA A 454 -7.49 39.57 -12.64
N ILE A 455 -6.66 40.62 -12.55
CA ILE A 455 -7.04 41.99 -12.92
C ILE A 455 -7.37 42.07 -14.43
N ILE A 456 -6.53 41.50 -15.30
CA ILE A 456 -6.77 41.48 -16.75
C ILE A 456 -8.08 40.75 -17.10
N CYS A 457 -8.36 39.61 -16.45
CA CYS A 457 -9.64 38.91 -16.63
C CYS A 457 -10.83 39.78 -16.15
N GLY A 458 -10.68 40.55 -15.08
CA GLY A 458 -11.70 41.51 -14.65
C GLY A 458 -11.99 42.59 -15.69
N PHE A 459 -10.96 43.10 -16.37
CA PHE A 459 -11.11 44.10 -17.43
C PHE A 459 -11.78 43.59 -18.71
N THR A 460 -12.11 42.30 -18.83
CA THR A 460 -12.87 41.82 -19.99
C THR A 460 -14.37 42.04 -19.85
N GLY A 461 -14.87 42.29 -18.63
CA GLY A 461 -16.29 42.46 -18.33
C GLY A 461 -17.10 41.16 -18.31
N ASP A 462 -16.46 39.99 -18.44
CA ASP A 462 -17.15 38.70 -18.55
C ASP A 462 -17.12 37.87 -17.24
N MET A 463 -16.69 38.48 -16.14
CA MET A 463 -16.73 37.84 -14.83
C MET A 463 -18.18 37.70 -14.34
N PRO A 464 -18.58 36.58 -13.72
CA PRO A 464 -19.94 36.42 -13.22
C PRO A 464 -20.27 37.46 -12.15
N VAL A 465 -21.26 38.31 -12.44
CA VAL A 465 -21.76 39.36 -11.53
C VAL A 465 -23.28 39.31 -11.41
N PRO A 466 -23.86 39.82 -10.30
CA PRO A 466 -25.31 40.04 -10.23
C PRO A 466 -25.77 41.00 -11.34
N GLY A 467 -27.01 40.85 -11.82
CA GLY A 467 -27.55 41.77 -12.82
C GLY A 467 -27.82 43.18 -12.26
N ASP A 468 -27.87 44.18 -13.14
CA ASP A 468 -28.00 45.61 -12.77
C ASP A 468 -29.23 45.90 -11.90
N ALA A 469 -30.34 45.20 -12.14
CA ALA A 469 -31.55 45.32 -11.33
C ALA A 469 -31.32 44.97 -9.85
N MET A 470 -30.36 44.08 -9.56
CA MET A 470 -30.00 43.73 -8.18
C MET A 470 -29.21 44.86 -7.52
N PHE A 471 -28.27 45.48 -8.25
CA PHE A 471 -27.52 46.63 -7.76
C PHE A 471 -28.43 47.83 -7.50
N ALA A 472 -29.45 48.04 -8.32
CA ALA A 472 -30.44 49.09 -8.11
C ALA A 472 -31.36 48.82 -6.90
N ALA A 473 -31.72 47.57 -6.64
CA ALA A 473 -32.67 47.20 -5.59
C ALA A 473 -32.02 47.07 -4.20
N ASP A 474 -30.84 46.46 -4.12
CA ASP A 474 -30.09 46.27 -2.87
C ASP A 474 -28.57 46.23 -3.15
N PRO A 475 -27.91 47.40 -3.14
CA PRO A 475 -26.48 47.49 -3.44
C PRO A 475 -25.62 46.65 -2.49
N VAL A 476 -25.95 46.61 -1.20
CA VAL A 476 -25.16 45.88 -0.19
C VAL A 476 -25.21 44.38 -0.46
N ALA A 477 -26.41 43.86 -0.74
CA ALA A 477 -26.56 42.44 -1.07
C ALA A 477 -25.95 42.08 -2.43
N ALA A 478 -26.03 42.99 -3.43
CA ALA A 478 -25.37 42.81 -4.72
C ALA A 478 -23.84 42.73 -4.58
N TRP A 479 -23.22 43.66 -3.84
CA TRP A 479 -21.78 43.62 -3.56
C TRP A 479 -21.37 42.39 -2.76
N THR A 480 -22.17 41.98 -1.76
CA THR A 480 -21.92 40.76 -0.99
C THR A 480 -21.99 39.52 -1.88
N MET A 481 -22.97 39.45 -2.78
CA MET A 481 -23.10 38.36 -3.72
C MET A 481 -21.93 38.31 -4.71
N ALA A 482 -21.54 39.47 -5.25
CA ALA A 482 -20.45 39.60 -6.22
C ALA A 482 -19.07 39.27 -5.65
N LEU A 483 -18.76 39.71 -4.42
CA LEU A 483 -17.42 39.55 -3.84
C LEU A 483 -17.28 38.31 -2.95
N VAL A 484 -18.38 37.82 -2.38
CA VAL A 484 -18.34 36.68 -1.46
C VAL A 484 -19.00 35.47 -2.07
N LEU A 485 -20.32 35.48 -2.29
CA LEU A 485 -21.08 34.27 -2.63
C LEU A 485 -20.64 33.64 -3.96
N ILE A 486 -20.57 34.43 -5.02
CA ILE A 486 -20.21 33.96 -6.36
C ILE A 486 -18.75 33.42 -6.36
N PRO A 487 -17.73 34.21 -5.99
CA PRO A 487 -16.35 33.73 -5.91
C PRO A 487 -16.20 32.51 -4.99
N LEU A 488 -16.75 32.54 -3.78
CA LEU A 488 -16.54 31.47 -2.80
C LEU A 488 -17.17 30.15 -3.27
N SER A 489 -18.39 30.19 -3.81
CA SER A 489 -19.07 28.98 -4.31
C SER A 489 -18.30 28.33 -5.47
N MET A 490 -17.78 29.13 -6.40
CA MET A 490 -17.00 28.65 -7.54
C MET A 490 -15.62 28.13 -7.12
N GLU A 491 -14.89 28.86 -6.28
CA GLU A 491 -13.55 28.45 -5.84
C GLU A 491 -13.60 27.22 -4.92
N LEU A 492 -14.63 27.07 -4.08
CA LEU A 492 -14.85 25.84 -3.32
C LEU A 492 -15.14 24.65 -4.24
N LEU A 493 -15.96 24.81 -5.28
CA LEU A 493 -16.23 23.68 -6.17
C LEU A 493 -14.97 23.28 -6.96
N PHE A 494 -14.30 24.23 -7.60
CA PHE A 494 -13.24 23.90 -8.57
C PHE A 494 -11.85 23.80 -7.94
N ARG A 495 -11.48 24.67 -6.99
CA ARG A 495 -10.13 24.69 -6.38
C ARG A 495 -10.05 23.94 -5.06
N SER A 496 -11.19 23.72 -4.40
CA SER A 496 -11.26 22.79 -3.28
C SER A 496 -11.60 21.38 -3.77
N LEU A 497 -12.86 21.13 -4.13
CA LEU A 497 -13.37 19.77 -4.37
C LEU A 497 -12.75 19.11 -5.60
N VAL A 498 -12.93 19.68 -6.80
CA VAL A 498 -12.47 19.08 -8.07
C VAL A 498 -10.95 18.95 -8.10
N HIS A 499 -10.23 20.05 -7.85
CA HIS A 499 -8.77 20.03 -7.81
C HIS A 499 -8.24 19.04 -6.76
N GLY A 500 -8.78 19.08 -5.53
CA GLY A 500 -8.39 18.18 -4.46
C GLY A 500 -8.66 16.71 -4.74
N MET A 501 -9.72 16.38 -5.49
CA MET A 501 -9.99 15.01 -5.95
C MET A 501 -8.97 14.52 -6.98
N MET A 502 -8.56 15.38 -7.91
CA MET A 502 -7.57 15.07 -8.95
C MET A 502 -6.14 15.01 -8.39
N ALA A 503 -5.81 15.89 -7.43
CA ALA A 503 -4.51 15.97 -6.76
C ALA A 503 -4.09 14.66 -6.08
N GLN A 504 -5.04 13.76 -5.76
CA GLN A 504 -4.77 12.48 -5.09
C GLN A 504 -3.77 11.59 -5.82
N LEU A 505 -3.69 11.71 -7.14
CA LEU A 505 -2.88 10.84 -7.99
C LEU A 505 -2.02 11.66 -8.95
N ALA A 506 -1.92 12.98 -8.73
CA ALA A 506 -1.24 13.90 -9.62
C ALA A 506 -0.13 14.65 -8.88
N THR A 507 0.86 15.11 -9.64
CA THR A 507 1.95 15.96 -9.19
C THR A 507 1.41 17.36 -9.31
N ILE A 508 1.56 18.13 -8.25
CA ILE A 508 1.04 19.48 -8.14
C ILE A 508 2.15 20.35 -7.60
N GLN A 509 2.09 21.64 -7.91
CA GLN A 509 3.10 22.56 -7.44
C GLN A 509 3.02 22.70 -5.92
N ASP A 510 4.16 23.07 -5.34
CA ASP A 510 4.25 23.64 -3.99
C ASP A 510 4.94 25.01 -4.08
N CYS A 511 5.14 25.72 -2.96
CA CYS A 511 5.79 27.04 -3.00
C CYS A 511 7.31 27.01 -3.21
N GLU A 512 7.97 25.86 -3.02
CA GLU A 512 9.42 25.68 -3.20
C GLU A 512 9.74 25.03 -4.56
N SER A 513 8.75 24.44 -5.23
CA SER A 513 8.90 23.70 -6.47
C SER A 513 9.15 24.64 -7.64
N ARG A 514 9.63 24.07 -8.75
CA ARG A 514 9.61 24.77 -10.05
C ARG A 514 8.16 25.00 -10.48
N TRP A 515 7.95 26.03 -11.29
CA TRP A 515 6.65 26.36 -11.88
C TRP A 515 6.35 25.40 -13.04
N PHE A 516 5.20 24.75 -13.01
CA PHE A 516 4.71 23.89 -14.09
C PHE A 516 3.18 23.82 -14.08
N LEU A 517 2.56 23.45 -15.20
CA LEU A 517 1.11 23.23 -15.25
C LEU A 517 0.79 21.79 -14.84
N SER A 518 0.07 21.64 -13.74
CA SER A 518 -0.37 20.32 -13.27
C SER A 518 -1.65 19.88 -13.98
N GLY A 519 -1.83 18.55 -14.10
CA GLY A 519 -3.08 17.96 -14.59
C GLY A 519 -4.33 18.41 -13.80
N PRO A 520 -4.31 18.45 -12.45
CA PRO A 520 -5.40 19.00 -11.64
C PRO A 520 -5.72 20.47 -11.94
N THR A 521 -4.72 21.31 -12.17
CA THR A 521 -4.92 22.73 -12.53
C THR A 521 -5.64 22.84 -13.88
N ILE A 522 -5.15 22.12 -14.90
CA ILE A 522 -5.75 22.10 -16.24
C ILE A 522 -7.18 21.55 -16.17
N GLY A 523 -7.38 20.38 -15.55
CA GLY A 523 -8.69 19.73 -15.47
C GLY A 523 -9.73 20.54 -14.71
N SER A 524 -9.36 21.11 -13.56
CA SER A 524 -10.28 21.99 -12.80
C SER A 524 -10.58 23.29 -13.53
N ALA A 525 -9.63 23.86 -14.29
CA ALA A 525 -9.87 25.05 -15.12
C ALA A 525 -10.82 24.76 -16.29
N LEU A 526 -10.66 23.62 -16.98
CA LEU A 526 -11.56 23.17 -18.05
C LEU A 526 -12.99 22.97 -17.54
N LEU A 527 -13.15 22.30 -16.38
CA LEU A 527 -14.47 22.07 -15.78
C LEU A 527 -15.12 23.38 -15.30
N TYR A 528 -14.33 24.32 -14.78
CA TYR A 528 -14.80 25.65 -14.42
C TYR A 528 -15.32 26.41 -15.66
N ALA A 529 -14.53 26.46 -16.73
CA ALA A 529 -14.92 27.12 -17.98
C ALA A 529 -16.18 26.50 -18.60
N ALA A 530 -16.25 25.16 -18.63
CA ALA A 530 -17.44 24.44 -19.08
C ALA A 530 -18.68 24.77 -18.22
N THR A 531 -18.51 24.91 -16.91
CA THR A 531 -19.59 25.27 -15.99
C THR A 531 -20.09 26.68 -16.22
N ILE A 532 -19.19 27.65 -16.46
CA ILE A 532 -19.60 29.01 -16.84
C ILE A 532 -20.43 28.99 -18.13
N GLY A 533 -19.96 28.28 -19.16
CA GLY A 533 -20.71 28.17 -20.42
C GLY A 533 -22.07 27.49 -20.26
N PHE A 534 -22.12 26.41 -19.48
CA PHE A 534 -23.35 25.68 -19.19
C PHE A 534 -24.34 26.51 -18.38
N GLN A 535 -23.88 27.21 -17.34
CA GLN A 535 -24.69 28.14 -16.53
C GLN A 535 -25.29 29.24 -17.40
N MET A 536 -24.46 29.92 -18.21
CA MET A 536 -24.92 30.99 -19.11
C MET A 536 -26.00 30.49 -20.07
N THR A 537 -25.82 29.29 -20.63
CA THR A 537 -26.77 28.71 -21.57
C THR A 537 -28.10 28.34 -20.89
N MET A 538 -28.05 27.62 -19.76
CA MET A 538 -29.22 27.09 -19.07
C MET A 538 -30.01 28.14 -18.27
N MET A 539 -29.38 29.24 -17.90
CA MET A 539 -30.04 30.36 -17.22
C MET A 539 -30.44 31.49 -18.19
N SER A 540 -30.12 31.38 -19.48
CA SER A 540 -30.57 32.33 -20.49
C SER A 540 -32.05 32.10 -20.87
N GLY A 541 -32.74 33.18 -21.24
CA GLY A 541 -34.10 33.09 -21.77
C GLY A 541 -34.19 32.42 -23.16
N ASN A 542 -33.05 32.25 -23.86
CA ASN A 542 -32.99 31.57 -25.16
C ASN A 542 -31.68 30.74 -25.27
N PRO A 543 -31.69 29.49 -24.81
CA PRO A 543 -30.49 28.63 -24.78
C PRO A 543 -29.83 28.43 -26.15
N MET A 544 -30.63 28.26 -27.22
CA MET A 544 -30.10 28.01 -28.57
C MET A 544 -29.38 29.23 -29.16
N ALA A 545 -29.89 30.43 -28.93
CA ALA A 545 -29.23 31.66 -29.35
C ALA A 545 -27.94 31.91 -28.55
N THR A 546 -27.95 31.60 -27.26
CA THR A 546 -26.77 31.74 -26.38
C THR A 546 -25.62 30.81 -26.81
N LEU A 547 -25.93 29.58 -27.24
CA LEU A 547 -24.94 28.58 -27.65
C LEU A 547 -24.06 29.02 -28.84
N THR A 548 -24.59 29.87 -29.72
CA THR A 548 -23.89 30.37 -30.91
C THR A 548 -23.34 31.79 -30.75
N SER A 549 -23.49 32.37 -29.56
CA SER A 549 -23.06 33.75 -29.29
C SER A 549 -21.54 33.87 -29.15
N GLY A 550 -20.95 34.87 -29.80
CA GLY A 550 -19.54 35.24 -29.59
C GLY A 550 -19.23 35.65 -28.15
N ILE A 551 -20.24 36.11 -27.40
CA ILE A 551 -20.12 36.45 -25.97
C ILE A 551 -19.86 35.17 -25.15
N LEU A 552 -20.58 34.08 -25.43
CA LEU A 552 -20.36 32.80 -24.75
C LEU A 552 -18.93 32.29 -24.94
N ILE A 553 -18.43 32.32 -26.18
CA ILE A 553 -17.06 31.89 -26.51
C ILE A 553 -16.04 32.73 -25.73
N LYS A 554 -16.22 34.06 -25.71
CA LYS A 554 -15.37 34.99 -24.96
C LYS A 554 -15.40 34.68 -23.46
N SER A 555 -16.58 34.54 -22.84
CA SER A 555 -16.71 34.24 -21.40
C SER A 555 -16.08 32.90 -21.02
N VAL A 556 -16.25 31.86 -21.85
CA VAL A 556 -15.63 30.54 -21.62
C VAL A 556 -14.10 30.62 -21.74
N ALA A 557 -13.57 31.37 -22.71
CA ALA A 557 -12.13 31.57 -22.86
C ALA A 557 -11.53 32.32 -21.66
N VAL A 558 -12.17 33.41 -21.21
CA VAL A 558 -11.75 34.17 -20.02
C VAL A 558 -11.81 33.29 -18.77
N ALA A 559 -12.87 32.51 -18.61
CA ALA A 559 -13.02 31.57 -17.49
C ALA A 559 -11.91 30.50 -17.50
N ALA A 560 -11.49 30.00 -18.67
CA ALA A 560 -10.39 29.05 -18.78
C ALA A 560 -9.05 29.67 -18.36
N ILE A 561 -8.74 30.88 -18.83
CA ILE A 561 -7.50 31.61 -18.48
C ILE A 561 -7.46 31.92 -16.98
N PHE A 562 -8.54 32.51 -16.46
CA PHE A 562 -8.67 32.79 -15.03
C PHE A 562 -8.56 31.49 -14.22
N GLY A 563 -9.21 30.43 -14.69
CA GLY A 563 -9.22 29.15 -14.01
C GLY A 563 -7.85 28.49 -13.91
N ILE A 564 -6.99 28.61 -14.92
CA ILE A 564 -5.60 28.15 -14.87
C ILE A 564 -4.84 28.93 -13.80
N ALA A 565 -4.95 30.27 -13.81
CA ALA A 565 -4.28 31.13 -12.82
C ALA A 565 -4.74 30.81 -11.39
N ALA A 566 -6.05 30.69 -11.16
CA ALA A 566 -6.63 30.32 -9.86
C ALA A 566 -6.17 28.93 -9.38
N GLY A 567 -6.05 27.95 -10.29
CA GLY A 567 -5.49 26.63 -9.98
C GLY A 567 -4.01 26.69 -9.57
N MET A 568 -3.20 27.48 -10.27
CA MET A 568 -1.80 27.69 -9.90
C MET A 568 -1.66 28.43 -8.56
N ILE A 569 -2.49 29.45 -8.31
CA ILE A 569 -2.55 30.16 -7.02
C ILE A 569 -2.88 29.17 -5.90
N ARG A 570 -3.89 28.32 -6.11
CA ARG A 570 -4.31 27.29 -5.16
C ARG A 570 -3.17 26.32 -4.82
N GLU A 571 -2.40 25.89 -5.82
CA GLU A 571 -1.25 25.00 -5.59
C GLU A 571 -0.11 25.71 -4.89
N ARG A 572 0.34 26.85 -5.39
CA ARG A 572 1.47 27.60 -4.83
C ARG A 572 1.19 28.10 -3.40
N SER A 573 -0.06 28.42 -3.08
CA SER A 573 -0.43 28.85 -1.74
C SER A 573 -0.84 27.70 -0.82
N HIS A 574 -1.04 26.49 -1.35
CA HIS A 574 -1.70 25.39 -0.65
C HIS A 574 -3.09 25.74 -0.05
N SER A 575 -3.69 26.88 -0.38
CA SER A 575 -4.95 27.36 0.20
C SER A 575 -5.94 27.79 -0.87
N ILE A 576 -7.23 27.64 -0.59
CA ILE A 576 -8.30 28.22 -1.41
C ILE A 576 -8.43 29.73 -1.21
N LEU A 577 -7.95 30.27 -0.08
CA LEU A 577 -8.20 31.67 0.31
C LEU A 577 -7.63 32.66 -0.71
N PRO A 578 -6.38 32.49 -1.23
CA PRO A 578 -5.87 33.40 -2.25
C PRO A 578 -6.60 33.28 -3.59
N ALA A 579 -7.07 32.08 -3.97
CA ALA A 579 -7.85 31.89 -5.18
C ALA A 579 -9.21 32.62 -5.08
N TRP A 580 -9.89 32.51 -3.93
CA TRP A 580 -11.10 33.28 -3.62
C TRP A 580 -10.85 34.79 -3.65
N LEU A 581 -9.80 35.27 -2.99
CA LEU A 581 -9.46 36.69 -2.96
C LEU A 581 -9.20 37.25 -4.36
N PHE A 582 -8.50 36.51 -5.22
CA PHE A 582 -8.18 36.96 -6.57
C PHE A 582 -9.40 36.90 -7.50
N HIS A 583 -10.30 35.95 -7.28
CA HIS A 583 -11.60 35.93 -7.95
C HIS A 583 -12.44 37.15 -7.54
N ALA A 584 -12.53 37.46 -6.25
CA ALA A 584 -13.20 38.66 -5.77
C ALA A 584 -12.57 39.94 -6.33
N ALA A 585 -11.24 40.01 -6.44
CA ALA A 585 -10.54 41.13 -7.06
C ALA A 585 -10.83 41.27 -8.56
N ALA A 586 -10.91 40.15 -9.30
CA ALA A 586 -11.30 40.15 -10.72
C ALA A 586 -12.73 40.66 -10.89
N VAL A 587 -13.67 40.20 -10.04
CA VAL A 587 -15.05 40.68 -10.04
C VAL A 587 -15.14 42.17 -9.68
N ALA A 588 -14.43 42.62 -8.65
CA ALA A 588 -14.36 44.03 -8.27
C ALA A 588 -13.84 44.89 -9.42
N THR A 589 -12.78 44.44 -10.11
CA THR A 589 -12.23 45.14 -11.29
C THR A 589 -13.28 45.26 -12.40
N SER A 590 -14.04 44.18 -12.67
CA SER A 590 -15.13 44.19 -13.65
C SER A 590 -16.23 45.19 -13.27
N LEU A 591 -16.62 45.23 -11.99
CA LEU A 591 -17.66 46.15 -11.51
C LEU A 591 -17.19 47.60 -11.51
N PHE A 592 -15.94 47.89 -11.17
CA PHE A 592 -15.41 49.27 -11.24
C PHE A 592 -15.24 49.76 -12.68
N ALA A 593 -14.93 48.86 -13.62
CA ALA A 593 -14.72 49.22 -15.02
C ALA A 593 -16.03 49.29 -15.83
N PHE A 594 -17.00 48.42 -15.54
CA PHE A 594 -18.20 48.23 -16.37
C PHE A 594 -19.51 48.14 -15.58
N GLY A 595 -19.47 48.19 -14.25
CA GLY A 595 -20.65 48.02 -13.41
C GLY A 595 -21.63 49.20 -13.50
N PRO A 596 -22.86 49.00 -13.00
CA PRO A 596 -23.85 50.07 -12.93
C PRO A 596 -23.36 51.20 -12.02
N VAL A 597 -23.43 52.44 -12.51
CA VAL A 597 -23.11 53.68 -11.78
C VAL A 597 -24.13 53.94 -10.68
#